data_AF-A0AAV4QDT5-F1
#
_entry.id   AF-A0AAV4QDT5-F1
#
_cell.length_a   1.000
_cell.length_b   1.000
_cell.length_c   1.000
_cell.angle_alpha   90.00
_cell.angle_beta   90.00
_cell.angle_gamma   90.00
#
_symmetry.space_group_name_H-M   'P 1'
#
loop_
_entity.id
_entity.type
_entity.pdbx_description
1 polymer ?
#
loop_
_entity_poly.entity_id
_entity_poly.type
_entity_poly.pdbx_seq_one_letter_code
_entity_poly.pdbx_strand_id
1 'polypeptide(L)'
;MRINSSRFNGRIPHPTVTWWRESVLVDETFSQTSQGYVRNELPLPKLHRSDLLVTYSCQATNTNLTVPVSASVTIDINRKYV
;
A
#
# COMPACT_ATOMS: atom_id res chain seq x y z
N MET A 1 5.42 -1.96 -3.08
CA MET A 1 5.07 -0.72 -3.82
C MET A 1 5.54 0.47 -2.99
N ARG A 2 6.04 1.55 -3.60
CA ARG A 2 6.51 2.74 -2.89
C ARG A 2 5.57 3.89 -3.20
N ILE A 3 4.82 4.37 -2.22
CA ILE A 3 4.14 5.66 -2.30
C ILE A 3 5.01 6.66 -1.54
N ASN A 4 5.63 7.60 -2.26
CA ASN A 4 6.46 8.62 -1.63
C ASN A 4 5.55 9.70 -1.06
N SER A 5 5.36 9.73 0.26
CA SER A 5 4.72 10.88 0.92
C SER A 5 5.71 12.04 1.00
N SER A 6 5.68 12.98 0.06
CA SER A 6 6.60 14.13 0.00
C SER A 6 6.90 14.74 1.39
N ARG A 7 8.17 15.00 1.67
CA ARG A 7 8.65 15.71 2.88
C ARG A 7 7.94 17.07 2.99
N PHE A 8 7.09 17.26 3.99
CA PHE A 8 6.34 18.51 4.18
C PHE A 8 6.74 19.20 5.49
N ASN A 9 7.03 20.50 5.40
CA ASN A 9 7.51 21.34 6.49
C ASN A 9 6.44 21.49 7.60
N GLY A 10 6.60 20.76 8.71
CA GLY A 10 6.31 21.21 10.08
C GLY A 10 4.87 21.53 10.51
N ARG A 11 3.85 21.43 9.64
CA ARG A 11 2.46 21.82 10.00
C ARG A 11 1.35 20.81 9.65
N ILE A 12 1.68 19.68 9.02
CA ILE A 12 0.71 18.69 8.54
C ILE A 12 1.02 17.36 9.23
N PRO A 13 0.01 16.65 9.78
CA PRO A 13 0.24 15.39 10.49
C PRO A 13 0.85 14.33 9.55
N HIS A 14 1.56 13.38 10.16
CA HIS A 14 2.21 12.29 9.44
C HIS A 14 1.17 11.46 8.69
N PRO A 15 1.34 11.25 7.37
CA PRO A 15 0.43 10.41 6.61
C PRO A 15 0.45 8.97 7.12
N THR A 16 -0.69 8.29 7.02
CA THR A 16 -0.77 6.84 7.22
C THR A 16 -0.83 6.15 5.87
N VAL A 17 -0.25 4.95 5.77
CA VAL A 17 -0.29 4.14 4.55
C VAL A 17 -0.84 2.76 4.89
N THR A 18 -1.94 2.40 4.23
CA THR A 18 -2.67 1.15 4.45
C THR A 18 -2.79 0.35 3.16
N TRP A 19 -2.87 -0.97 3.28
CA TRP A 19 -3.15 -1.89 2.19
C TRP A 19 -4.56 -2.44 2.29
N TRP A 20 -5.19 -2.51 1.13
CA TRP A 20 -6.53 -3.01 0.93
C TRP A 20 -6.50 -4.10 -0.12
N ARG A 21 -7.30 -5.14 0.06
CA ARG A 21 -7.64 -6.09 -0.97
C ARG A 21 -9.10 -5.85 -1.28
N GLU A 22 -9.37 -5.37 -2.49
CA GLU A 22 -10.70 -4.88 -2.89
C GLU A 22 -11.18 -3.76 -1.94
N SER A 23 -12.05 -4.07 -0.97
CA SER A 23 -12.57 -3.15 0.06
C SER A 23 -12.23 -3.58 1.49
N VAL A 24 -11.38 -4.59 1.66
CA VAL A 24 -10.99 -5.14 2.97
C VAL A 24 -9.61 -4.65 3.34
N LEU A 25 -9.47 -4.05 4.52
CA LEU A 25 -8.17 -3.66 5.09
C LEU A 25 -7.34 -4.93 5.37
N VAL A 26 -6.16 -5.00 4.78
CA VAL A 26 -5.23 -6.14 4.90
C VAL A 26 -4.08 -5.81 5.84
N ASP A 27 -3.59 -4.57 5.76
CA ASP A 27 -2.48 -4.13 6.60
C ASP A 27 -2.53 -2.62 6.82
N GLU A 28 -2.33 -2.22 8.07
CA GLU A 28 -2.25 -0.82 8.51
C GLU A 28 -0.91 -0.51 9.18
N THR A 29 0.02 -1.47 9.20
CA THR A 29 1.33 -1.31 9.82
C THR A 29 2.28 -0.57 8.86
N PHE A 30 2.47 0.73 9.11
CA PHE A 30 3.42 1.54 8.36
C PHE A 30 4.62 1.93 9.22
N SER A 31 5.74 2.17 8.55
CA SER A 31 6.99 2.62 9.16
C SER A 31 7.35 4.01 8.64
N GLN A 32 7.94 4.82 9.51
CA GLN A 32 8.54 6.08 9.09
C GLN A 32 10.00 5.85 8.69
N THR A 33 10.35 6.30 7.49
CA THR A 33 11.73 6.25 7.01
C THR A 33 12.54 7.41 7.61
N SER A 34 13.85 7.22 7.74
CA SER A 34 14.79 8.26 8.20
C SER A 34 14.79 9.52 7.33
N GLN A 35 14.28 9.42 6.10
CA GLN A 35 14.17 10.50 5.13
C GLN A 35 12.88 11.33 5.31
N GLY A 36 11.99 10.93 6.23
CA GLY A 36 10.75 11.64 6.55
C GLY A 36 9.51 11.20 5.75
N TYR A 37 9.62 10.12 4.97
CA TYR A 37 8.50 9.52 4.23
C TYR A 37 7.93 8.33 5.00
N VAL A 38 6.64 8.02 4.86
CA VAL A 38 6.06 6.79 5.40
C VAL A 38 6.04 5.68 4.36
N ARG A 39 6.21 4.45 4.82
CA ARG A 39 6.29 3.26 3.98
C ARG A 39 5.56 2.10 4.62
N ASN A 40 4.70 1.47 3.83
CA ASN A 40 4.10 0.18 4.16
C ASN A 40 4.57 -0.87 3.12
N GLU A 41 5.11 -1.98 3.62
CA GLU A 41 5.49 -3.14 2.82
C GLU A 41 4.57 -4.33 3.14
N LEU A 42 3.78 -4.77 2.14
CA LEU A 42 2.93 -5.96 2.27
C LEU A 42 3.66 -7.21 1.73
N PRO A 43 4.20 -8.08 2.59
CA PRO A 43 4.75 -9.36 2.16
C PRO A 43 3.64 -10.33 1.75
N LEU A 44 3.76 -10.94 0.58
CA LEU A 44 2.85 -11.98 0.08
C LEU A 44 3.58 -13.33 -0.01
N PRO A 45 3.78 -14.06 1.12
CA PRO A 45 4.68 -15.20 1.18
C PRO A 45 4.17 -16.45 0.46
N LYS A 46 2.85 -16.60 0.30
CA LYS A 46 2.24 -17.74 -0.39
C LYS A 46 1.11 -17.23 -1.27
N LEU A 47 1.33 -17.23 -2.58
CA LEU A 47 0.29 -16.96 -3.57
C LEU A 47 -0.35 -18.29 -3.98
N HIS A 48 -1.68 -18.35 -3.93
CA HIS A 48 -2.45 -19.49 -4.42
C HIS A 48 -3.12 -19.14 -5.74
N ARG A 49 -3.60 -20.14 -6.50
CA ARG A 49 -4.32 -19.89 -7.77
C ARG A 49 -5.58 -19.04 -7.58
N SER A 50 -6.18 -19.09 -6.39
CA SER A 50 -7.30 -18.22 -6.01
C SER A 50 -6.93 -16.74 -5.94
N ASP A 51 -5.63 -16.42 -5.91
CA ASP A 51 -5.14 -15.04 -5.90
C ASP A 51 -4.90 -14.49 -7.31
N LEU A 52 -5.23 -15.26 -8.35
CA LEU A 52 -5.19 -14.80 -9.74
C LEU A 52 -6.13 -13.60 -9.92
N LEU A 53 -5.60 -12.52 -10.51
CA LEU A 53 -6.26 -11.24 -10.75
C LEU A 53 -6.74 -10.50 -9.48
N VAL A 54 -6.31 -10.95 -8.30
CA VAL A 54 -6.54 -10.19 -7.06
C VAL A 54 -5.80 -8.85 -7.14
N THR A 55 -6.52 -7.79 -6.82
CA THR A 55 -5.98 -6.43 -6.82
C THR A 55 -5.80 -5.93 -5.39
N TYR A 56 -4.57 -5.54 -5.08
CA TYR A 56 -4.20 -4.88 -3.85
C TYR A 56 -4.08 -3.38 -4.09
N SER A 57 -4.67 -2.57 -3.22
CA SER A 57 -4.62 -1.12 -3.28
C SER A 57 -3.88 -0.60 -2.06
N CYS A 58 -2.84 0.18 -2.29
CA CYS A 58 -2.14 0.93 -1.26
C CYS A 58 -2.76 2.33 -1.20
N GLN A 59 -3.17 2.76 -0.01
CA GLN A 59 -3.83 4.05 0.21
C GLN A 59 -3.01 4.88 1.20
N ALA A 60 -2.67 6.10 0.79
CA ALA A 60 -1.97 7.08 1.61
C ALA A 60 -2.91 8.22 2.01
N THR A 61 -3.07 8.42 3.32
CA THR A 61 -3.97 9.42 3.89
C THR A 61 -3.16 10.46 4.66
N ASN A 62 -3.05 11.68 4.13
CA ASN A 62 -2.30 12.78 4.78
C ASN A 62 -3.10 13.46 5.90
N THR A 63 -4.42 13.47 5.81
CA THR A 63 -5.40 13.89 6.84
C THR A 63 -6.78 13.43 6.38
N ASN A 64 -7.77 13.33 7.28
CA ASN A 64 -9.20 13.18 6.91
C ASN A 64 -9.78 14.41 6.15
N LEU A 65 -8.95 15.41 5.82
CA LEU A 65 -9.35 16.64 5.15
C LEU A 65 -9.08 16.62 3.64
N THR A 66 -8.24 15.69 3.17
CA THR A 66 -7.81 15.59 1.77
C THR A 66 -8.14 14.22 1.21
N VAL A 67 -8.49 14.17 -0.08
CA VAL A 67 -8.74 12.90 -0.78
C VAL A 67 -7.49 12.02 -0.68
N PRO A 68 -7.62 10.78 -0.20
CA PRO A 68 -6.49 9.87 -0.07
C PRO A 68 -5.95 9.47 -1.44
N VAL A 69 -4.62 9.40 -1.55
CA VAL A 69 -3.96 8.96 -2.78
C VAL A 69 -3.88 7.45 -2.77
N SER A 70 -4.31 6.79 -3.84
CA SER A 70 -4.27 5.34 -3.96
C SER A 70 -3.47 4.88 -5.18
N ALA A 71 -2.83 3.73 -5.04
CA ALA A 71 -2.16 3.03 -6.13
C ALA A 71 -2.46 1.54 -6.02
N SER A 72 -2.70 0.87 -7.14
CA SER A 72 -3.15 -0.53 -7.16
C SER A 72 -2.18 -1.44 -7.91
N VAL A 73 -2.11 -2.70 -7.48
CA VAL A 73 -1.31 -3.77 -8.08
C VAL A 73 -2.20 -4.99 -8.23
N THR A 74 -2.28 -5.52 -9.45
CA THR A 74 -3.01 -6.76 -9.75
C THR A 74 -2.03 -7.91 -9.88
N ILE A 75 -2.31 -9.03 -9.21
CA ILE A 75 -1.49 -10.23 -9.27
C ILE A 75 -1.88 -11.07 -10.48
N ASP A 76 -0.93 -11.33 -11.38
CA ASP A 76 -1.09 -12.27 -12.48
C ASP A 76 -0.25 -13.53 -12.23
N ILE A 77 -0.91 -14.69 -12.10
CA ILE A 77 -0.29 -15.96 -11.75
C ILE A 77 -0.29 -16.88 -12.95
N ASN A 78 0.90 -17.16 -13.47
CA ASN A 78 1.09 -18.06 -14.60
C ASN A 78 1.72 -19.38 -14.12
N ARG A 79 1.13 -20.51 -14.52
CA ARG A 79 1.74 -21.84 -14.33
C ARG A 79 2.49 -22.22 -15.59
N LYS A 80 3.81 -22.35 -15.50
CA LYS A 80 4.59 -23.03 -16.54
C LYS A 80 4.42 -24.55 -16.35
N TYR A 81 3.98 -25.22 -17.40
CA TYR A 81 4.11 -26.67 -17.50
C TYR A 81 5.55 -26.93 -17.94
N VAL A 82 6.30 -27.66 -17.10
CA VAL A 82 7.64 -28.16 -17.42
C VAL A 82 7.48 -29.61 -17.85
#